data_AF-A0A9W7ZR50-F1
#
_entry.id   AF-A0A9W7ZR50-F1
#
_cell.length_a   1.000
_cell.length_b   1.000
_cell.length_c   1.000
_cell.angle_alpha   90.00
_cell.angle_beta   90.00
_cell.angle_gamma   90.00
#
_symmetry.space_group_name_H-M   'P 1'
#
loop_
_entity.id
_entity.type
_entity.pdbx_description
1 polymer ?
#
loop_
_entity_poly.entity_id
_entity_poly.type
_entity_poly.pdbx_seq_one_letter_code
_entity_poly.pdbx_strand_id
1 'polypeptide(L)'
;AIVGAIYEEQGADAAKRFVHAFLLSRAFDLSTALKLDNPKILLTLLTRQKNLEHPVARLLKETGRLSNSPVFIVGMFSGVRKIGEGFGSSLKMAETRACKDALIRYYMKEIKDFELPSDAASTVGPEHRISFFPGRKSPAAEEITEA
;
A
#
# COMPACT_ATOMS: atom_id res chain seq x y z
N ALA A 1 -18.67 -10.02 12.85
CA ALA A 1 -19.15 -10.94 13.91
C ALA A 1 -18.02 -11.82 14.45
N ILE A 2 -17.40 -12.69 13.64
CA ILE A 2 -16.41 -13.69 14.12
C ILE A 2 -15.18 -13.08 14.82
N VAL A 3 -14.51 -12.09 14.20
CA VAL A 3 -13.33 -11.43 14.81
C VAL A 3 -13.68 -10.77 16.15
N GLY A 4 -14.88 -10.19 16.27
CA GLY A 4 -15.36 -9.57 17.51
C GLY A 4 -15.65 -10.58 18.62
N ALA A 5 -16.18 -11.76 18.27
CA ALA A 5 -16.39 -12.84 19.25
C ALA A 5 -15.05 -13.37 19.79
N ILE A 6 -14.05 -13.57 18.92
CA ILE A 6 -12.69 -13.96 19.33
C ILE A 6 -12.06 -12.90 20.24
N TYR A 7 -12.30 -11.62 19.96
CA TYR A 7 -11.81 -10.52 20.79
C TYR A 7 -12.45 -10.54 22.19
N GLU A 8 -13.76 -10.78 22.30
CA GLU A 8 -14.48 -10.83 23.58
C GLU A 8 -14.04 -12.03 24.44
N GLU A 9 -13.82 -13.20 23.83
CA GLU A 9 -13.46 -14.43 24.55
C GLU A 9 -11.96 -14.58 24.84
N GLN A 10 -11.09 -14.22 23.89
CA GLN A 10 -9.65 -14.52 23.92
C GLN A 10 -8.77 -13.26 23.89
N GLY A 11 -9.36 -12.07 23.82
CA GLY A 11 -8.66 -10.79 23.85
C GLY A 11 -8.02 -10.36 22.51
N ALA A 12 -7.31 -9.24 22.57
CA ALA A 12 -6.77 -8.53 21.41
C ALA A 12 -5.72 -9.33 20.63
N ASP A 13 -4.84 -10.06 21.32
CA ASP A 13 -3.72 -10.78 20.70
C ASP A 13 -4.19 -11.97 19.87
N ALA A 14 -5.18 -12.71 20.36
CA ALA A 14 -5.79 -13.83 19.64
C ALA A 14 -6.52 -13.35 18.39
N ALA A 15 -7.30 -12.26 18.51
CA ALA A 15 -7.97 -11.64 17.37
C ALA A 15 -6.97 -11.13 16.33
N LYS A 16 -5.86 -10.51 16.75
CA LYS A 16 -4.79 -10.04 15.86
C LYS A 16 -4.18 -11.21 15.07
N ARG A 17 -3.77 -12.29 15.75
CA ARG A 17 -3.21 -13.48 15.09
C ARG A 17 -4.18 -14.06 14.06
N PHE A 18 -5.47 -14.11 14.38
CA PHE A 18 -6.51 -14.58 13.45
C PHE A 18 -6.59 -13.69 12.19
N VAL A 19 -6.60 -12.37 12.35
CA VAL A 19 -6.62 -11.43 11.21
C VAL A 19 -5.37 -11.58 10.33
N HIS A 20 -4.18 -11.69 10.95
CA HIS A 20 -2.94 -11.91 10.21
C HIS A 20 -2.95 -13.23 9.42
N ALA A 21 -3.48 -14.31 10.02
CA ALA A 21 -3.50 -15.63 9.39
C ALA A 21 -4.52 -15.76 8.24
N PHE A 22 -5.69 -15.13 8.34
CA PHE A 22 -6.79 -15.36 7.38
C PHE A 22 -7.08 -14.20 6.42
N LEU A 23 -6.82 -12.96 6.85
CA LEU A 23 -7.11 -11.77 6.06
C LEU A 23 -5.86 -11.25 5.34
N LEU A 24 -4.76 -11.09 6.08
CA LEU A 24 -3.51 -10.52 5.56
C LEU A 24 -2.61 -11.53 4.84
N SER A 25 -2.88 -12.83 4.97
CA SER A 25 -2.13 -13.89 4.28
C SER A 25 -2.35 -13.96 2.77
N ARG A 26 -3.38 -13.27 2.25
CA ARG A 26 -3.72 -13.32 0.82
C ARG A 26 -2.82 -12.39 0.01
N ALA A 27 -2.20 -12.91 -1.03
CA ALA A 27 -1.48 -12.09 -1.99
C ALA A 27 -2.48 -11.19 -2.76
N PHE A 28 -2.28 -9.88 -2.67
CA PHE A 28 -3.08 -8.89 -3.38
C PHE A 28 -2.18 -7.97 -4.20
N ASP A 29 -2.42 -7.92 -5.51
CA ASP A 29 -1.64 -7.05 -6.40
C ASP A 29 -2.16 -5.61 -6.32
N LEU A 30 -1.47 -4.79 -5.53
CA LEU A 30 -1.75 -3.36 -5.36
C LEU A 30 -1.70 -2.57 -6.68
N SER A 31 -0.99 -3.08 -7.70
CA SER A 31 -0.87 -2.40 -9.00
C SER A 31 -2.18 -2.36 -9.78
N THR A 32 -3.03 -3.37 -9.59
CA THR A 32 -4.36 -3.43 -10.21
C THR A 32 -5.37 -2.54 -9.49
N ALA A 33 -5.20 -2.33 -8.19
CA ALA A 33 -6.06 -1.47 -7.38
C ALA A 33 -5.84 0.03 -7.66
N LEU A 34 -4.62 0.41 -8.04
CA LEU A 34 -4.26 1.80 -8.27
C LEU A 34 -4.80 2.30 -9.63
N LYS A 35 -6.05 2.78 -9.63
CA LYS A 35 -6.66 3.48 -10.77
C LYS A 35 -6.10 4.90 -10.84
N LEU A 36 -5.19 5.12 -11.78
CA LEU A 36 -4.57 6.42 -12.02
C LEU A 36 -5.29 7.14 -13.16
N ASP A 37 -6.31 7.91 -12.81
CA ASP A 37 -6.99 8.78 -13.75
C ASP A 37 -6.08 9.98 -14.06
N ASN A 38 -5.80 10.21 -15.35
CA ASN A 38 -4.96 11.31 -15.84
C ASN A 38 -3.56 11.40 -15.18
N PRO A 39 -2.65 10.43 -15.41
CA PRO A 39 -1.37 10.33 -14.69
C PRO A 39 -0.44 11.53 -14.87
N LYS A 40 -0.58 12.29 -15.97
CA LYS A 40 0.23 13.50 -16.22
C LYS A 40 -0.07 14.64 -15.24
N ILE A 41 -1.35 14.87 -14.97
CA ILE A 41 -1.80 15.93 -14.05
C ILE A 41 -1.38 15.53 -12.63
N LEU A 42 -1.65 14.28 -12.26
CA LEU A 42 -1.29 13.76 -10.93
C LEU A 42 0.21 13.85 -10.66
N LEU A 43 1.05 13.48 -11.63
CA LEU A 43 2.50 13.57 -11.48
C LEU A 43 2.98 15.02 -11.32
N THR A 44 2.43 15.95 -12.09
CA THR A 44 2.74 17.38 -11.96
C THR A 44 2.35 17.92 -10.59
N LEU A 45 1.16 17.58 -10.10
CA LEU A 45 0.68 17.98 -8.77
C LEU A 45 1.54 17.40 -7.66
N LEU A 46 1.90 16.12 -7.75
CA LEU A 46 2.77 15.44 -6.78
C LEU A 46 4.16 16.08 -6.73
N THR A 47 4.73 16.36 -7.90
CA THR A 47 6.04 17.01 -8.02
C THR A 47 6.02 18.40 -7.38
N ARG A 48 4.97 19.19 -7.65
CA ARG A 48 4.76 20.51 -7.03
C ARG A 48 4.60 20.40 -5.51
N GLN A 49 3.81 19.45 -5.02
CA GLN A 49 3.59 19.23 -3.58
C GLN A 49 4.89 18.87 -2.85
N LYS A 50 5.81 18.20 -3.54
CA LYS A 50 7.11 17.79 -3.00
C LYS A 50 8.24 18.76 -3.27
N ASN A 51 7.96 19.94 -3.85
CA ASN A 51 8.96 20.94 -4.25
C ASN A 51 10.07 20.33 -5.12
N LEU A 52 9.73 19.38 -5.97
CA LEU A 52 10.63 18.76 -6.93
C LEU A 52 10.63 19.56 -8.25
N GLU A 53 11.67 19.39 -9.07
CA GLU A 53 11.71 19.98 -10.41
C GLU A 53 10.62 19.40 -11.31
N HIS A 54 10.02 20.25 -12.15
CA HIS A 54 8.93 19.88 -13.04
C HIS A 54 9.28 18.64 -13.88
N PRO A 55 8.37 17.64 -13.98
CA PRO A 55 8.67 16.41 -14.67
C PRO A 55 8.75 16.65 -16.18
N VAL A 56 9.87 16.27 -16.79
CA VAL A 56 10.10 16.39 -18.24
C VAL A 56 10.18 15.00 -18.86
N ALA A 57 9.38 14.75 -19.90
CA ALA A 57 9.45 13.54 -20.70
C ALA A 57 10.61 13.65 -21.70
N ARG A 58 11.48 12.63 -21.75
CA ARG A 58 12.59 12.54 -22.71
C ARG A 58 12.51 11.21 -23.46
N LEU A 59 12.68 11.25 -24.78
CA LEU A 59 12.78 10.06 -25.60
C LEU A 59 14.15 9.40 -25.35
N LEU A 60 14.15 8.14 -24.94
CA LEU A 60 15.37 7.38 -24.65
C LEU A 60 15.80 6.56 -25.87
N LYS A 61 14.86 5.81 -26.44
CA LYS A 61 15.07 4.93 -27.57
C LYS A 61 13.82 4.92 -28.44
N GLU A 62 14.04 4.68 -29.72
CA GLU A 62 12.98 4.56 -30.69
C GLU A 62 13.36 3.54 -31.74
N THR A 63 12.39 2.75 -32.18
CA THR A 63 12.54 1.86 -33.33
C THR A 63 11.30 1.92 -34.22
N GLY A 64 11.52 1.80 -35.54
CA GLY A 64 10.45 1.61 -36.51
C GLY A 64 9.46 2.76 -36.63
N ARG A 65 9.89 4.04 -36.52
CA ARG A 65 9.01 5.23 -36.60
C ARG A 65 8.00 5.20 -37.75
N LEU A 66 8.47 4.74 -38.92
CA LEU A 66 7.72 4.68 -40.18
C LEU A 66 7.15 3.28 -40.46
N SER A 67 7.28 2.36 -39.51
CA SER A 67 6.70 1.02 -39.59
C SER A 67 5.25 1.02 -39.13
N ASN A 68 4.53 -0.06 -39.42
CA ASN A 68 3.21 -0.32 -38.87
C ASN A 68 3.23 -0.54 -37.33
N SER A 69 4.39 -0.91 -36.78
CA SER A 69 4.58 -1.20 -35.35
C SER A 69 5.76 -0.43 -34.75
N PRO A 70 5.69 0.91 -34.64
CA PRO A 70 6.73 1.69 -33.98
C PRO A 70 6.77 1.37 -32.48
N VAL A 71 7.95 1.49 -31.88
CA VAL A 71 8.13 1.38 -30.42
C VAL A 71 8.95 2.56 -29.93
N PHE A 72 8.34 3.35 -29.04
CA PHE A 72 8.95 4.49 -28.38
C PHE A 72 9.18 4.16 -26.91
N ILE A 73 10.39 4.39 -26.42
CA ILE A 73 10.75 4.29 -25.00
C ILE A 73 11.00 5.69 -24.48
N VAL A 74 10.17 6.13 -23.53
CA VAL A 74 10.21 7.47 -22.94
C VAL A 74 10.55 7.34 -21.46
N GLY A 75 11.51 8.14 -21.01
CA GLY A 75 11.83 8.31 -19.60
C GLY A 75 11.21 9.59 -19.06
N MET A 76 10.64 9.53 -17.86
CA MET A 76 10.27 10.72 -17.10
C MET A 76 11.44 11.12 -16.20
N PHE A 77 11.81 12.40 -16.26
CA PHE A 77 12.90 12.98 -15.50
C PHE A 77 12.40 14.10 -14.60
N SER A 78 12.90 14.16 -13.37
CA SER A 78 12.84 15.36 -12.53
C SER A 78 14.28 15.85 -12.40
N GLY A 79 14.58 16.95 -13.09
CA GLY A 79 15.95 17.44 -13.31
C GLY A 79 16.86 16.44 -14.02
N VAL A 80 17.86 15.96 -13.29
CA VAL A 80 18.85 14.97 -13.79
C VAL A 80 18.40 13.53 -13.52
N ARG A 81 17.48 13.31 -12.58
CA ARG A 81 17.11 11.97 -12.11
C ARG A 81 15.96 11.39 -12.93
N LYS A 82 16.15 10.17 -13.45
CA LYS A 82 15.07 9.37 -14.05
C LYS A 82 14.14 8.84 -12.94
N ILE A 83 12.87 9.26 -12.96
CA ILE A 83 11.84 8.86 -12.00
C ILE A 83 10.98 7.71 -12.50
N GLY A 84 10.80 7.60 -13.82
CA GLY A 84 9.99 6.55 -14.45
C GLY A 84 10.36 6.30 -15.90
N GLU A 85 9.87 5.20 -16.44
CA GLU A 85 10.09 4.78 -17.81
C GLU A 85 8.85 4.08 -18.36
N GLY A 86 8.55 4.32 -19.63
CA GLY A 86 7.38 3.74 -20.29
C GLY A 86 7.63 3.54 -21.77
N PHE A 87 6.99 2.50 -22.31
CA PHE A 87 7.05 2.17 -23.72
C PHE A 87 5.67 2.17 -24.36
N GLY A 88 5.57 2.53 -25.63
CA GLY A 88 4.30 2.54 -26.35
C GLY A 88 4.46 2.63 -27.86
N SER A 89 3.37 2.39 -28.58
CA SER A 89 3.31 2.54 -30.04
C SER A 89 3.13 3.99 -30.51
N SER A 90 2.97 4.92 -29.58
CA SER A 90 2.99 6.36 -29.87
C SER A 90 3.71 7.10 -28.76
N LEU A 91 4.28 8.27 -29.07
CA LEU A 91 4.93 9.13 -28.10
C LEU A 91 4.00 9.48 -26.93
N LYS A 92 2.73 9.81 -27.22
CA LYS A 92 1.73 10.15 -26.20
C LYS A 92 1.41 8.95 -25.29
N MET A 93 1.35 7.74 -25.85
CA MET A 93 1.12 6.52 -25.08
C MET A 93 2.33 6.18 -24.20
N ALA A 94 3.55 6.24 -24.76
CA ALA A 94 4.78 5.98 -24.02
C ALA A 94 4.96 6.95 -22.87
N GLU A 95 4.71 8.25 -23.10
CA GLU A 95 4.73 9.29 -22.08
C GLU A 95 3.71 9.03 -20.96
N THR A 96 2.46 8.71 -21.31
CA THR A 96 1.41 8.43 -20.32
C THR A 96 1.77 7.22 -19.45
N ARG A 97 2.36 6.18 -20.06
CA ARG A 97 2.85 4.98 -19.34
C ARG A 97 4.06 5.30 -18.47
N ALA A 98 4.98 6.15 -18.93
CA ALA A 98 6.14 6.56 -18.16
C ALA A 98 5.73 7.39 -16.92
N CYS A 99 4.70 8.24 -17.04
CA CYS A 99 4.10 8.91 -15.88
C CYS A 99 3.44 7.92 -14.91
N LYS A 100 2.72 6.91 -15.45
CA LYS A 100 2.08 5.87 -14.63
C LYS A 100 3.12 5.08 -13.83
N ASP A 101 4.21 4.67 -14.48
CA ASP A 101 5.33 3.97 -13.83
C ASP A 101 5.99 4.83 -12.74
N ALA A 102 6.23 6.13 -12.99
CA ALA A 102 6.76 7.04 -11.98
C ALA A 102 5.86 7.13 -10.73
N LEU A 103 4.54 7.23 -10.92
CA LEU A 103 3.57 7.26 -9.82
C LEU A 103 3.53 5.94 -9.06
N ILE A 104 3.51 4.81 -9.77
CA ILE A 104 3.51 3.47 -9.16
C ILE A 104 4.76 3.28 -8.29
N ARG A 105 5.95 3.60 -8.80
CA ARG A 105 7.21 3.50 -8.05
C ARG A 105 7.21 4.39 -6.81
N TYR A 106 6.57 5.54 -6.88
CA TYR A 106 6.46 6.44 -5.73
C TYR A 106 5.52 5.87 -4.64
N TYR A 107 4.33 5.39 -5.01
CA TYR A 107 3.34 4.90 -4.06
C TYR A 107 3.61 3.48 -3.54
N MET A 108 4.27 2.63 -4.33
CA MET A 108 4.63 1.25 -3.94
C MET A 108 6.01 1.16 -3.28
N LYS A 109 6.51 2.27 -2.74
CA LYS A 109 7.75 2.24 -1.98
C LYS A 109 7.52 1.47 -0.67
N GLU A 110 7.99 0.24 -0.62
CA GLU A 110 7.97 -0.58 0.59
C GLU A 110 9.03 -0.09 1.59
N ILE A 111 8.63 0.02 2.85
CA ILE A 111 9.53 0.20 4.00
C ILE A 111 9.42 -1.11 4.77
N LYS A 112 10.52 -1.84 4.90
CA LYS A 112 10.53 -3.21 5.49
C LYS A 112 10.86 -3.21 6.98
N ASP A 113 11.60 -2.19 7.43
CA ASP A 113 12.09 -2.10 8.81
C ASP A 113 11.23 -1.11 9.60
N PHE A 114 10.01 -1.51 9.95
CA PHE A 114 9.17 -0.74 10.86
C PHE A 114 8.47 -1.65 11.85
N GLU A 115 8.39 -1.20 13.11
CA GLU A 115 7.57 -1.84 14.13
C GLU A 115 6.13 -1.36 13.99
N LEU A 116 5.17 -2.28 14.09
CA LEU A 116 3.76 -1.88 14.08
C LEU A 116 3.44 -1.17 15.40
N PRO A 117 2.66 -0.07 15.39
CA PRO A 117 2.18 0.55 16.62
C PRO A 117 1.42 -0.45 17.52
N SER A 118 0.79 -1.45 16.91
CA SER A 118 0.10 -2.56 17.59
C SER A 118 1.04 -3.60 18.22
N ASP A 119 2.33 -3.58 17.92
CA ASP A 119 3.34 -4.40 18.60
C ASP A 119 3.91 -3.65 19.81
N ALA A 120 4.13 -2.34 19.69
CA ALA A 120 4.63 -1.48 20.77
C ALA A 120 3.67 -1.38 21.98
N ALA A 121 2.36 -1.53 21.76
CA ALA A 121 1.35 -1.52 22.82
C ALA A 121 1.37 -2.77 23.72
N SER A 122 2.07 -3.86 23.35
CA SER A 122 2.18 -5.05 24.20
C SER A 122 3.05 -4.84 25.45
N THR A 123 3.77 -3.72 25.51
CA THR A 123 4.68 -3.35 26.61
C THR A 123 4.13 -2.29 27.56
N VAL A 124 2.97 -1.69 27.27
CA VAL A 124 2.33 -0.70 28.15
C VAL A 124 1.10 -1.38 28.76
N GLY A 125 1.12 -1.55 30.09
CA GLY A 125 -0.02 -1.61 31.02
C GLY A 125 -1.30 -2.42 30.69
N PRO A 126 -2.32 -2.39 31.58
CA PRO A 126 -3.52 -3.23 31.48
C PRO A 126 -4.53 -2.71 30.44
N GLU A 127 -4.07 -2.34 29.24
CA GLU A 127 -4.90 -1.83 28.14
C GLU A 127 -5.69 -2.94 27.44
N HIS A 128 -5.52 -4.21 27.82
CA HIS A 128 -6.44 -5.29 27.45
C HIS A 128 -7.90 -5.03 27.89
N ARG A 129 -8.14 -3.95 28.63
CA ARG A 129 -9.45 -3.37 28.93
C ARG A 129 -9.75 -2.07 28.17
N ILE A 130 -9.45 -1.94 26.88
CA ILE A 130 -10.28 -1.04 26.03
C ILE A 130 -11.63 -1.74 25.82
N SER A 131 -12.44 -1.74 26.88
CA SER A 131 -13.76 -2.35 26.91
C SER A 131 -14.77 -1.30 26.45
N PHE A 132 -14.96 -1.18 25.12
CA PHE A 132 -16.11 -0.45 24.57
C PHE A 132 -17.44 -1.11 24.97
N PHE A 133 -17.38 -2.40 25.33
CA PHE A 133 -18.48 -3.19 25.85
C PHE A 133 -18.20 -3.58 27.30
N PRO A 134 -19.16 -3.45 28.23
CA PRO A 134 -18.98 -3.88 29.61
C PRO A 134 -18.70 -5.39 29.61
N GLY A 135 -17.50 -5.78 30.04
CA GLY A 135 -17.05 -7.16 29.98
C GLY A 135 -18.04 -8.12 30.64
N ARG A 136 -18.47 -9.15 29.90
CA ARG A 136 -19.19 -10.26 30.49
C ARG A 136 -18.25 -10.99 31.45
N LYS A 137 -18.65 -11.10 32.72
CA LYS A 137 -18.05 -12.07 33.65
C LYS A 137 -18.13 -13.45 32.99
N SER A 138 -16.97 -14.06 32.74
CA SER A 138 -16.88 -15.46 32.33
C SER A 138 -17.44 -16.35 33.45
N PRO A 139 -18.40 -17.25 33.18
CA PRO A 139 -19.06 -18.07 34.21
C PRO A 139 -18.25 -19.32 34.62
N ALA A 140 -16.93 -19.20 34.86
CA ALA A 140 -16.09 -20.35 35.14
C ALA A 140 -15.07 -20.07 36.27
N ALA A 141 -15.56 -19.90 37.51
CA ALA A 141 -14.72 -19.97 38.71
C ALA A 141 -15.51 -20.19 40.03
N GLU A 142 -16.76 -20.66 39.99
CA GLU A 142 -17.52 -21.03 41.20
C GLU A 142 -18.00 -22.49 41.06
N GLU A 143 -17.91 -23.24 42.16
CA GLU A 143 -18.33 -24.63 42.38
C GLU A 143 -17.35 -25.77 42.03
N ILE A 144 -16.20 -25.83 42.73
CA ILE A 144 -15.70 -27.09 43.32
C ILE A 144 -14.95 -26.79 44.63
N THR A 145 -15.67 -26.51 45.72
CA THR A 145 -15.20 -26.74 47.10
C THR A 145 -16.41 -26.66 48.04
N GLU A 146 -17.10 -27.77 48.24
CA GLU A 146 -17.79 -28.09 49.50
C GLU A 146 -17.89 -29.62 49.59
N ALA A 147 -17.03 -30.19 50.45
CA ALA A 147 -17.10 -31.52 51.01
C ALA A 147 -16.71 -31.39 52.49
#